data_AF-A0A7W3MW64-F1
#
_entry.id   AF-A0A7W3MW64-F1
#
_cell.length_a   1.000
_cell.length_b   1.000
_cell.length_c   1.000
_cell.angle_alpha   90.00
_cell.angle_beta   90.00
_cell.angle_gamma   90.00
#
_symmetry.space_group_name_H-M   'P 1'
#
loop_
_entity.id
_entity.type
_entity.pdbx_description
1 polymer ?
#
loop_
_entity_poly.entity_id
_entity_poly.type
_entity_poly.pdbx_seq_one_letter_code
_entity_poly.pdbx_strand_id
1 'polypeptide(L)'
;MTVTNIPITGTPPEEPGGIRSCFVIGPHGDAFADPGTPERMVYEQALQVYENIAQAACLELGITPMRADELPSTGEIADQICRQVKESDLVIADLSGLNPNVIWELALRQGTGKPTIQLSECGTLPFYLAKVRTIRFSRSPHGLIKAREELRRTLEAGVRDGFDVLTPARILHGVVEVPAPVSAENEEESGLLDDFAQIESEAAAMVEDMAEVRSSIEAIGETTEAFTPDVERVAREELPMSARLAVILRYATAISGPADDLDASATRFIERMRATDSSIRNVLAYVKSMPHDARPEDTEGFLNTLIDLEESAEEGIAGLLELASAADSLKGLSRQLSKPLSKISSAVGRMVTATACISEWATIARSLLADLERTDPNI
;
A
#
# COMPACT_ATOMS: atom_id res chain seq x y z
N MET A 1 -19.38 71.65 13.25
CA MET A 1 -18.22 71.32 12.42
C MET A 1 -18.26 69.83 12.16
N THR A 2 -18.82 69.49 11.01
CA THR A 2 -19.00 68.14 10.49
C THR A 2 -17.66 67.65 9.96
N VAL A 3 -17.09 66.61 10.58
CA VAL A 3 -15.89 65.93 10.07
C VAL A 3 -16.35 64.76 9.23
N THR A 4 -16.07 64.87 7.93
CA THR A 4 -16.39 63.91 6.88
C THR A 4 -15.58 62.63 7.08
N ASN A 5 -16.28 61.52 7.30
CA ASN A 5 -15.69 60.19 7.35
C ASN A 5 -15.46 59.72 5.91
N ILE A 6 -14.21 59.47 5.53
CA ILE A 6 -13.85 58.89 4.23
C ILE A 6 -14.18 57.39 4.29
N PRO A 7 -15.03 56.84 3.42
CA PRO A 7 -15.22 55.41 3.36
C PRO A 7 -14.01 54.79 2.64
N ILE A 8 -13.25 53.96 3.35
CA ILE A 8 -12.30 53.02 2.76
C ILE A 8 -13.14 51.90 2.14
N THR A 9 -13.71 52.16 0.97
CA THR A 9 -14.25 51.12 0.09
C THR A 9 -13.13 50.70 -0.85
N GLY A 10 -12.47 49.64 -0.46
CA GLY A 10 -11.60 48.85 -1.31
C GLY A 10 -11.65 47.44 -0.77
N THR A 11 -12.80 46.76 -0.96
CA THR A 11 -12.78 45.30 -1.03
C THR A 11 -11.68 44.94 -2.03
N PRO A 12 -10.63 44.20 -1.63
CA PRO A 12 -9.68 43.71 -2.61
C PRO A 12 -10.47 42.93 -3.66
N PRO A 13 -10.09 43.03 -4.94
CA PRO A 13 -10.81 42.33 -6.01
C PRO A 13 -10.92 40.85 -5.61
N GLU A 14 -12.14 40.32 -5.61
CA GLU A 14 -12.35 38.88 -5.53
C GLU A 14 -11.63 38.27 -6.71
N GLU A 15 -10.46 37.69 -6.46
CA GLU A 15 -9.85 36.80 -7.42
C GLU A 15 -10.77 35.59 -7.60
N PRO A 16 -11.23 35.30 -8.83
CA PRO A 16 -12.15 34.21 -9.08
C PRO A 16 -11.41 32.86 -8.94
N GLY A 17 -11.92 31.98 -8.07
CA GLY A 17 -11.69 30.53 -8.21
C GLY A 17 -10.75 29.83 -7.21
N GLY A 18 -10.30 30.46 -6.13
CA GLY A 18 -9.43 29.80 -5.13
C GLY A 18 -10.20 28.94 -4.12
N ILE A 19 -9.64 27.80 -3.72
CA ILE A 19 -10.16 26.95 -2.62
C ILE A 19 -10.02 27.68 -1.29
N ARG A 20 -11.14 27.99 -0.62
CA ARG A 20 -11.15 28.70 0.67
C ARG A 20 -11.80 27.90 1.78
N SER A 21 -12.67 26.96 1.44
CA SER A 21 -13.40 26.11 2.38
C SER A 21 -13.07 24.63 2.18
N CYS A 22 -12.88 23.91 3.30
CA CYS A 22 -12.67 22.47 3.29
C CYS A 22 -13.59 21.81 4.31
N PHE A 23 -14.46 20.92 3.86
CA PHE A 23 -15.29 20.11 4.74
C PHE A 23 -14.62 18.76 5.00
N VAL A 24 -14.45 18.41 6.27
CA VAL A 24 -13.78 17.18 6.67
C VAL A 24 -14.84 16.19 7.18
N ILE A 25 -14.97 15.08 6.45
CA ILE A 25 -15.82 13.95 6.80
C ILE A 25 -14.99 12.83 7.41
N GLY A 26 -15.51 12.17 8.43
CA GLY A 26 -14.79 11.12 9.15
C GLY A 26 -15.68 10.35 10.10
N PRO A 27 -15.17 9.28 10.73
CA PRO A 27 -15.97 8.42 11.59
C PRO A 27 -16.60 9.20 12.75
N HIS A 28 -17.91 9.04 12.93
CA HIS A 28 -18.64 9.67 14.03
C HIS A 28 -18.63 8.76 15.27
N GLY A 29 -18.01 9.24 16.34
CA GLY A 29 -18.13 8.67 17.69
C GLY A 29 -19.02 9.56 18.57
N ASP A 30 -19.04 9.25 19.88
CA ASP A 30 -19.77 10.04 20.87
C ASP A 30 -18.79 10.79 21.79
N ALA A 31 -18.82 12.12 21.72
CA ALA A 31 -18.02 12.99 22.56
C ALA A 31 -18.47 12.98 24.04
N PHE A 32 -19.68 12.52 24.35
CA PHE A 32 -20.22 12.46 25.70
C PHE A 32 -20.20 11.05 26.31
N ALA A 33 -19.81 10.04 25.54
CA ALA A 33 -19.64 8.69 26.05
C ALA A 33 -18.48 8.60 27.05
N ASP A 34 -18.59 7.66 27.99
CA ASP A 34 -17.60 7.47 29.03
C ASP A 34 -16.21 7.13 28.45
N PRO A 35 -15.12 7.63 29.05
CA PRO A 35 -13.75 7.29 28.65
C PRO A 35 -13.53 5.78 28.57
N GLY A 36 -12.96 5.32 27.44
CA GLY A 36 -12.67 3.90 27.20
C GLY A 36 -13.81 3.10 26.55
N THR A 37 -14.97 3.70 26.32
CA THR A 37 -16.01 3.09 25.47
C THR A 37 -15.62 3.12 23.99
N PRO A 38 -16.09 2.15 23.18
CA PRO A 38 -15.83 2.15 21.73
C PRO A 38 -16.26 3.46 21.05
N GLU A 39 -17.41 4.01 21.44
CA GLU A 39 -17.96 5.23 20.87
C GLU A 39 -17.08 6.44 21.18
N ARG A 40 -16.58 6.52 22.42
CA ARG A 40 -15.63 7.57 22.82
C ARG A 40 -14.28 7.43 22.12
N MET A 41 -13.80 6.20 21.94
CA MET A 41 -12.54 5.93 21.23
C MET A 41 -12.62 6.36 19.77
N VAL A 42 -13.72 6.07 19.06
CA VAL A 42 -13.92 6.52 17.67
C VAL A 42 -13.88 8.05 17.58
N TYR A 43 -14.53 8.74 18.51
CA TYR A 43 -14.52 10.21 18.56
C TYR A 43 -13.10 10.77 18.73
N GLU A 44 -12.36 10.29 19.73
CA GLU A 44 -10.99 10.75 20.00
C GLU A 44 -10.04 10.43 18.84
N GLN A 45 -10.24 9.27 18.22
CA GLN A 45 -9.48 8.84 17.06
C GLN A 45 -9.74 9.71 15.83
N ALA A 46 -10.99 10.05 15.54
CA ALA A 46 -11.35 10.95 14.45
C ALA A 46 -10.85 12.38 14.71
N LEU A 47 -10.95 12.85 15.95
CA LEU A 47 -10.40 14.14 16.38
C LEU A 47 -8.90 14.23 16.16
N GLN A 48 -8.16 13.17 16.51
CA GLN A 48 -6.71 13.12 16.29
C GLN A 48 -6.35 13.27 14.80
N VAL A 49 -7.07 12.60 13.90
CA VAL A 49 -6.82 12.69 12.45
C VAL A 49 -7.15 14.09 11.94
N TYR A 50 -8.28 14.65 12.37
CA TYR A 50 -8.67 16.01 12.02
C TYR A 50 -7.63 17.04 12.45
N GLU A 51 -7.30 17.10 13.74
CA GLU A 51 -6.41 18.13 14.29
C GLU A 51 -4.97 18.00 13.75
N ASN A 52 -4.42 16.78 13.73
CA ASN A 52 -3.00 16.58 13.42
C ASN A 52 -2.69 16.52 11.92
N ILE A 53 -3.68 16.21 11.08
CA ILE A 53 -3.50 16.05 9.63
C ILE A 53 -4.31 17.11 8.89
N ALA A 54 -5.65 16.99 8.88
CA ALA A 54 -6.51 17.78 7.99
C ALA A 54 -6.50 19.28 8.35
N GLN A 55 -6.80 19.61 9.60
CA GLN A 55 -6.86 20.99 10.07
C GLN A 55 -5.49 21.67 9.97
N ALA A 56 -4.44 21.01 10.45
CA ALA A 56 -3.09 21.55 10.40
C ALA A 56 -2.63 21.85 8.97
N ALA A 57 -2.85 20.95 8.02
CA ALA A 57 -2.46 21.17 6.62
C ALA A 57 -3.29 22.26 5.93
N CYS A 58 -4.60 22.31 6.17
CA CYS A 58 -5.48 23.33 5.58
C CYS A 58 -5.15 24.74 6.06
N LEU A 59 -4.93 24.91 7.38
CA LEU A 59 -4.65 26.22 7.97
C LEU A 59 -3.34 26.83 7.47
N GLU A 60 -2.30 26.01 7.20
CA GLU A 60 -1.04 26.47 6.61
C GLU A 60 -1.22 27.10 5.22
N LEU A 61 -2.27 26.71 4.50
CA LEU A 61 -2.60 27.19 3.15
C LEU A 61 -3.73 28.23 3.14
N GLY A 62 -4.20 28.68 4.31
CA GLY A 62 -5.31 29.62 4.42
C GLY A 62 -6.67 29.03 4.03
N ILE A 63 -6.79 27.71 3.94
CA ILE A 63 -8.05 27.00 3.72
C ILE A 63 -8.73 26.84 5.06
N THR A 64 -10.02 27.16 5.16
CA THR A 64 -10.79 27.02 6.40
C THR A 64 -11.36 25.60 6.51
N PRO A 65 -10.83 24.74 7.40
CA PRO A 65 -11.39 23.43 7.63
C PRO A 65 -12.62 23.51 8.53
N MET A 66 -13.61 22.67 8.28
CA MET A 66 -14.79 22.47 9.12
C MET A 66 -15.05 20.98 9.25
N ARG A 67 -15.20 20.49 10.49
CA ARG A 67 -15.55 19.09 10.72
C ARG A 67 -17.07 18.90 10.75
N ALA A 68 -17.54 17.75 10.27
CA ALA A 68 -18.97 17.45 10.16
C ALA A 68 -19.77 17.56 11.48
N ASP A 69 -19.15 17.29 12.63
CA ASP A 69 -19.79 17.37 13.95
C ASP A 69 -19.73 18.78 14.59
N GLU A 70 -19.03 19.74 13.98
CA GLU A 70 -18.98 21.15 14.41
C GLU A 70 -20.17 21.97 13.87
N LEU A 71 -21.02 21.35 13.04
CA LEU A 71 -22.17 22.02 12.43
C LEU A 71 -23.23 22.41 13.48
N PRO A 72 -23.70 23.68 13.49
CA PRO A 72 -24.70 24.14 14.44
C PRO A 72 -26.06 23.42 14.26
N SER A 73 -26.58 22.90 15.37
CA SER A 73 -27.61 21.86 15.40
C SER A 73 -29.07 22.34 15.34
N THR A 74 -29.45 23.04 14.27
CA THR A 74 -30.88 23.28 13.95
C THR A 74 -31.27 22.68 12.61
N GLY A 75 -32.22 21.73 12.58
CA GLY A 75 -32.68 21.05 11.37
C GLY A 75 -32.21 19.59 11.27
N GLU A 76 -32.39 18.98 10.09
CA GLU A 76 -31.97 17.59 9.82
C GLU A 76 -30.47 17.53 9.53
N ILE A 77 -29.71 16.75 10.31
CA ILE A 77 -28.25 16.60 10.17
C ILE A 77 -27.87 16.16 8.75
N ALA A 78 -28.64 15.25 8.16
CA ALA A 78 -28.40 14.76 6.80
C ALA A 78 -28.47 15.88 5.75
N ASP A 79 -29.40 16.83 5.89
CA ASP A 79 -29.51 17.98 4.98
C ASP A 79 -28.30 18.92 5.13
N GLN A 80 -27.84 19.16 6.37
CA GLN A 80 -26.65 19.98 6.60
C GLN A 80 -25.39 19.34 6.01
N ILE A 81 -25.19 18.04 6.23
CA ILE A 81 -24.06 17.30 5.66
C ILE A 81 -24.12 17.32 4.13
N CYS A 82 -25.29 17.03 3.52
CA CYS A 82 -25.47 17.09 2.07
C CYS A 82 -25.12 18.47 1.50
N ARG A 83 -25.54 19.55 2.18
CA ARG A 83 -25.18 20.91 1.78
C ARG A 83 -23.68 21.13 1.84
N GLN A 84 -23.02 20.79 2.95
CA GLN A 84 -21.58 21.00 3.09
C GLN A 84 -20.78 20.17 2.07
N VAL A 85 -21.16 18.91 1.86
CA VAL A 85 -20.58 18.03 0.84
C VAL A 85 -20.72 18.64 -0.57
N LYS A 86 -21.85 19.28 -0.87
CA LYS A 86 -22.11 19.92 -2.16
C LYS A 86 -21.45 21.28 -2.31
N GLU A 87 -21.46 22.11 -1.26
CA GLU A 87 -21.15 23.53 -1.33
C GLU A 87 -19.67 23.81 -1.10
N SER A 88 -19.00 23.07 -0.22
CA SER A 88 -17.58 23.27 0.10
C SER A 88 -16.68 23.14 -1.12
N ASP A 89 -15.64 23.96 -1.18
CA ASP A 89 -14.69 23.97 -2.29
C ASP A 89 -13.91 22.65 -2.35
N LEU A 90 -13.53 22.13 -1.18
CA LEU A 90 -12.82 20.87 -1.00
C LEU A 90 -13.53 19.98 0.05
N VAL A 91 -13.44 18.66 -0.14
CA VAL A 91 -13.75 17.69 0.91
C VAL A 91 -12.53 16.81 1.18
N ILE A 92 -12.22 16.60 2.46
CA ILE A 92 -11.24 15.60 2.91
C ILE A 92 -11.99 14.49 3.64
N ALA A 93 -11.79 13.24 3.22
CA ALA A 93 -12.48 12.09 3.77
C ALA A 93 -11.54 11.16 4.54
N ASP A 94 -11.78 10.97 5.84
CA ASP A 94 -11.12 9.96 6.64
C ASP A 94 -11.84 8.61 6.54
N LEU A 95 -11.27 7.71 5.74
CA LEU A 95 -11.79 6.36 5.49
C LEU A 95 -11.31 5.33 6.53
N SER A 96 -10.71 5.77 7.64
CA SER A 96 -10.28 4.88 8.70
C SER A 96 -11.45 4.08 9.27
N GLY A 97 -11.26 2.76 9.39
CA GLY A 97 -12.31 1.85 9.87
C GLY A 97 -13.47 1.62 8.89
N LEU A 98 -13.42 2.16 7.66
CA LEU A 98 -14.44 1.99 6.62
C LEU A 98 -15.87 2.33 7.11
N ASN A 99 -16.01 3.44 7.83
CA ASN A 99 -17.30 3.86 8.37
C ASN A 99 -18.33 4.05 7.23
N PRO A 100 -19.50 3.37 7.27
CA PRO A 100 -20.50 3.44 6.20
C PRO A 100 -21.02 4.86 5.91
N ASN A 101 -21.11 5.72 6.92
CA ASN A 101 -21.58 7.10 6.75
C ASN A 101 -20.59 7.90 5.92
N VAL A 102 -19.29 7.78 6.21
CA VAL A 102 -18.23 8.46 5.46
C VAL A 102 -18.18 7.98 4.02
N ILE A 103 -18.37 6.68 3.77
CA ILE A 103 -18.43 6.12 2.42
C ILE A 103 -19.60 6.72 1.63
N TRP A 104 -20.77 6.86 2.27
CA TRP A 104 -21.94 7.45 1.66
C TRP A 104 -21.74 8.95 1.35
N GLU A 105 -21.20 9.72 2.30
CA GLU A 105 -20.86 11.14 2.12
C GLU A 105 -19.83 11.35 1.01
N LEU A 106 -18.80 10.49 0.96
CA LEU A 106 -17.80 10.50 -0.09
C LEU A 106 -18.42 10.21 -1.45
N ALA A 107 -19.31 9.22 -1.57
CA ALA A 107 -19.99 8.91 -2.82
C ALA A 107 -20.83 10.09 -3.32
N LEU A 108 -21.57 10.76 -2.42
CA LEU A 108 -22.28 12.00 -2.73
C LEU A 108 -21.33 13.07 -3.24
N ARG A 109 -20.21 13.30 -2.54
CA ARG A 109 -19.20 14.29 -2.94
C ARG A 109 -18.65 14.00 -4.34
N GLN A 110 -18.26 12.75 -4.60
CA GLN A 110 -17.69 12.33 -5.87
C GLN A 110 -18.64 12.57 -7.05
N GLY A 111 -19.95 12.54 -6.82
CA GLY A 111 -20.96 12.86 -7.82
C GLY A 111 -21.13 14.36 -8.11
N THR A 112 -20.54 15.25 -7.30
CA THR A 112 -20.62 16.73 -7.49
C THR A 112 -19.52 17.28 -8.41
N GLY A 113 -18.47 16.49 -8.66
CA GLY A 113 -17.33 16.87 -9.49
C GLY A 113 -16.38 17.87 -8.86
N LYS A 114 -16.56 18.20 -7.57
CA LYS A 114 -15.69 19.12 -6.85
C LYS A 114 -14.50 18.39 -6.18
N PRO A 115 -13.39 19.12 -5.91
CA PRO A 115 -12.17 18.57 -5.31
C PRO A 115 -12.39 17.66 -4.10
N THR A 116 -11.74 16.50 -4.06
CA THR A 116 -11.86 15.54 -2.97
C THR A 116 -10.53 14.84 -2.70
N ILE A 117 -10.14 14.72 -1.43
CA ILE A 117 -8.93 14.00 -0.99
C ILE A 117 -9.31 12.90 0.00
N GLN A 118 -8.70 11.73 -0.11
CA GLN A 118 -8.93 10.61 0.80
C GLN A 118 -7.75 10.42 1.76
N LEU A 119 -8.05 10.17 3.03
CA LEU A 119 -7.13 9.75 4.07
C LEU A 119 -7.52 8.34 4.55
N SER A 120 -6.54 7.51 4.91
CA SER A 120 -6.82 6.21 5.54
C SER A 120 -5.63 5.74 6.37
N GLU A 121 -5.89 5.21 7.57
CA GLU A 121 -4.85 4.67 8.44
C GLU A 121 -4.17 3.43 7.81
N CYS A 122 -4.69 2.23 8.04
CA CYS A 122 -4.11 0.99 7.50
C CYS A 122 -5.22 0.02 7.09
N GLY A 123 -4.93 -0.88 6.15
CA GLY A 123 -5.88 -1.88 5.63
C GLY A 123 -6.12 -1.81 4.12
N THR A 124 -6.73 -2.85 3.57
CA THR A 124 -7.15 -2.91 2.17
C THR A 124 -8.42 -2.09 2.01
N LEU A 125 -8.36 -1.05 1.18
CA LEU A 125 -9.57 -0.33 0.78
C LEU A 125 -10.37 -1.21 -0.20
N PRO A 126 -11.71 -1.21 -0.13
CA PRO A 126 -12.55 -1.79 -1.17
C PRO A 126 -12.16 -1.28 -2.56
N PHE A 127 -12.27 -2.14 -3.57
CA PHE A 127 -11.83 -1.88 -4.96
C PHE A 127 -12.14 -0.45 -5.44
N TYR A 128 -13.39 0.00 -5.31
CA TYR A 128 -13.80 1.33 -5.79
C TYR A 128 -13.16 2.50 -5.04
N LEU A 129 -12.86 2.35 -3.75
CA LEU A 129 -12.17 3.38 -2.97
C LEU A 129 -10.67 3.38 -3.30
N ALA A 130 -10.08 2.21 -3.56
CA ALA A 130 -8.67 2.06 -3.90
C ALA A 130 -8.28 2.69 -5.25
N LYS A 131 -9.25 2.93 -6.16
CA LYS A 131 -9.03 3.57 -7.48
C LYS A 131 -8.81 5.08 -7.39
N VAL A 132 -8.96 5.69 -6.20
CA VAL A 132 -8.66 7.11 -5.97
C VAL A 132 -7.45 7.21 -5.06
N ARG A 133 -6.50 8.08 -5.43
CA ARG A 133 -5.30 8.32 -4.63
C ARG A 133 -5.66 8.66 -3.18
N THR A 134 -5.18 7.83 -2.26
CA THR A 134 -5.45 7.94 -0.83
C THR A 134 -4.14 8.16 -0.08
N ILE A 135 -4.10 9.18 0.78
CA ILE A 135 -2.98 9.44 1.67
C ILE A 135 -3.04 8.47 2.83
N ARG A 136 -2.02 7.62 2.96
CA ARG A 136 -1.95 6.56 3.97
C ARG A 136 -1.21 7.03 5.21
N PHE A 137 -1.68 6.67 6.41
CA PHE A 137 -1.06 7.12 7.65
C PHE A 137 -1.04 6.05 8.75
N SER A 138 -0.21 6.22 9.76
CA SER A 138 -0.33 5.48 11.02
C SER A 138 -0.51 6.47 12.16
N ARG A 139 -1.22 6.07 13.23
CA ARG A 139 -1.38 6.89 14.45
C ARG A 139 -0.10 7.10 15.27
N SER A 140 1.07 6.67 14.75
CA SER A 140 2.35 7.03 15.35
C SER A 140 2.63 8.53 15.16
N PRO A 141 3.35 9.21 16.08
CA PRO A 141 3.69 10.62 15.92
C PRO A 141 4.36 10.94 14.58
N HIS A 142 5.27 10.08 14.12
CA HIS A 142 5.92 10.23 12.83
C HIS A 142 4.97 9.98 11.65
N GLY A 143 4.06 9.01 11.76
CA GLY A 143 3.05 8.71 10.76
C GLY A 143 2.09 9.86 10.51
N LEU A 144 1.60 10.49 11.59
CA LEU A 144 0.73 11.67 11.50
C LEU A 144 1.44 12.87 10.84
N ILE A 145 2.71 13.12 11.20
CA ILE A 145 3.52 14.19 10.60
C ILE A 145 3.72 13.94 9.09
N LYS A 146 4.05 12.71 8.70
CA LYS A 146 4.25 12.35 7.29
C LYS A 146 2.96 12.55 6.49
N ALA A 147 1.83 12.12 7.03
CA ALA A 147 0.53 12.27 6.38
C ALA A 147 0.10 13.73 6.24
N ARG A 148 0.35 14.56 7.26
CA ARG A 148 0.13 16.01 7.20
C ARG A 148 0.96 16.64 6.07
N GLU A 149 2.25 16.30 5.98
CA GLU A 149 3.14 16.84 4.95
C GLU A 149 2.72 16.39 3.55
N GLU A 150 2.27 15.16 3.38
CA GLU A 150 1.74 14.65 2.11
C GLU A 150 0.42 15.34 1.73
N LEU A 151 -0.49 15.54 2.69
CA LEU A 151 -1.72 16.29 2.48
C LEU A 151 -1.43 17.73 2.09
N ARG A 152 -0.51 18.40 2.80
CA ARG A 152 -0.08 19.77 2.48
C ARG A 152 0.42 19.88 1.03
N ARG A 153 1.29 18.97 0.59
CA ARG A 153 1.78 18.95 -0.80
C ARG A 153 0.67 18.70 -1.81
N THR A 154 -0.27 17.82 -1.49
CA THR A 154 -1.42 17.51 -2.35
C THR A 154 -2.34 18.73 -2.49
N LEU A 155 -2.59 19.44 -1.40
CA LEU A 155 -3.35 20.69 -1.40
C LEU A 155 -2.63 21.77 -2.20
N GLU A 156 -1.32 21.96 -2.00
CA GLU A 156 -0.53 22.94 -2.76
C GLU A 156 -0.55 22.69 -4.27
N ALA A 157 -0.38 21.43 -4.66
CA ALA A 157 -0.46 21.03 -6.06
C ALA A 157 -1.86 21.31 -6.61
N GLY A 158 -2.92 20.86 -5.93
CA GLY A 158 -4.28 21.04 -6.44
C GLY A 158 -4.76 22.50 -6.43
N VAL A 159 -4.29 23.33 -5.50
CA VAL A 159 -4.58 24.78 -5.51
C VAL A 159 -3.87 25.47 -6.68
N ARG A 160 -2.66 25.03 -7.03
CA ARG A 160 -1.87 25.61 -8.12
C ARG A 160 -2.34 25.13 -9.50
N ASP A 161 -2.51 23.82 -9.63
CA ASP A 161 -2.65 23.12 -10.91
C ASP A 161 -4.11 22.70 -11.18
N GLY A 162 -4.99 22.83 -10.19
CA GLY A 162 -6.36 22.33 -10.22
C GLY A 162 -6.47 20.90 -9.66
N PHE A 163 -7.70 20.50 -9.33
CA PHE A 163 -8.00 19.13 -8.91
C PHE A 163 -8.72 18.38 -10.03
N ASP A 164 -8.37 17.12 -10.22
CA ASP A 164 -9.03 16.27 -11.19
C ASP A 164 -10.48 15.99 -10.79
N VAL A 165 -11.36 16.03 -11.79
CA VAL A 165 -12.75 15.59 -11.64
C VAL A 165 -12.76 14.07 -11.67
N LEU A 166 -13.25 13.45 -10.60
CA LEU A 166 -13.32 11.99 -10.50
C LEU A 166 -14.33 11.39 -11.48
N THR A 167 -14.10 10.13 -11.86
CA THR A 167 -14.87 9.40 -12.88
C THR A 167 -16.40 9.47 -12.70
N PRO A 168 -16.98 9.29 -11.49
CA PRO A 168 -18.43 9.38 -11.32
C PRO A 168 -19.00 10.71 -11.78
N ALA A 169 -18.40 11.83 -11.38
CA ALA A 169 -18.83 13.16 -11.80
C ALA A 169 -18.59 13.43 -13.28
N ARG A 170 -17.46 12.99 -13.85
CA ARG A 170 -17.19 13.14 -15.29
C ARG A 170 -18.31 12.53 -16.13
N ILE A 171 -18.75 11.33 -15.77
CA ILE A 171 -19.84 10.62 -16.44
C ILE A 171 -21.19 11.29 -16.15
N LEU A 172 -21.51 11.56 -14.88
CA LEU A 172 -22.82 12.10 -14.47
C LEU A 172 -23.09 13.50 -15.00
N HIS A 173 -22.06 14.34 -15.14
CA HIS A 173 -22.20 15.69 -15.66
C HIS A 173 -22.14 15.76 -17.19
N GLY A 174 -22.06 14.62 -17.88
CA GLY A 174 -22.02 14.59 -19.34
C GLY A 174 -20.77 15.25 -19.92
N VAL A 175 -19.70 15.37 -19.13
CA VAL A 175 -18.37 15.77 -19.59
C VAL A 175 -17.75 14.57 -20.29
N VAL A 176 -18.33 14.23 -21.44
CA VAL A 176 -17.71 13.33 -22.41
C VAL A 176 -16.79 14.20 -23.26
N GLU A 177 -15.67 14.63 -22.67
CA GLU A 177 -14.50 14.87 -23.50
C GLU A 177 -14.00 13.50 -23.91
N VAL A 178 -14.21 13.15 -25.18
CA VAL A 178 -13.38 12.16 -25.86
C VAL A 178 -12.06 12.88 -26.11
N PRO A 179 -10.96 12.57 -25.38
CA PRO A 179 -9.68 13.10 -25.77
C PRO A 179 -9.30 12.40 -27.07
N ALA A 180 -8.86 13.18 -28.07
CA ALA A 180 -8.06 12.63 -29.16
C ALA A 180 -6.88 11.84 -28.56
N PRO A 181 -6.39 10.77 -29.21
CA PRO A 181 -5.34 9.94 -28.65
C PRO A 181 -4.06 10.77 -28.52
N VAL A 182 -3.80 11.26 -27.32
CA VAL A 182 -2.52 11.84 -26.94
C VAL A 182 -1.82 10.79 -26.10
N SER A 183 -0.79 10.23 -26.70
CA SER A 183 0.22 9.38 -26.08
C SER A 183 0.76 10.00 -24.79
N ALA A 184 0.41 9.39 -23.66
CA ALA A 184 1.10 9.50 -22.37
C ALA A 184 0.81 8.23 -21.54
N GLU A 185 1.79 7.33 -21.54
CA GLU A 185 2.07 6.26 -20.56
C GLU A 185 1.86 6.76 -19.10
N ASN A 186 1.41 6.04 -18.07
CA ASN A 186 0.92 4.67 -17.85
C ASN A 186 0.17 4.67 -16.50
N GLU A 187 -1.05 4.14 -16.48
CA GLU A 187 -1.54 3.17 -15.48
C GLU A 187 -2.66 2.42 -16.20
N GLU A 188 -2.22 1.62 -17.17
CA GLU A 188 -3.04 0.66 -17.89
C GLU A 188 -3.70 -0.26 -16.87
N GLU A 189 -5.03 -0.38 -16.91
CA GLU A 189 -5.58 -1.71 -16.68
C GLU A 189 -5.04 -2.55 -17.85
N SER A 190 -3.89 -3.18 -17.59
CA SER A 190 -3.20 -4.13 -18.44
C SER A 190 -4.24 -4.97 -19.17
N GLY A 191 -4.26 -4.91 -20.51
CA GLY A 191 -5.13 -5.78 -21.27
C GLY A 191 -4.78 -7.23 -20.95
N LEU A 192 -5.71 -8.17 -21.14
CA LEU A 192 -5.44 -9.59 -20.82
C LEU A 192 -4.15 -10.11 -21.49
N LEU A 193 -3.87 -9.68 -22.72
CA LEU A 193 -2.63 -10.03 -23.44
C LEU A 193 -1.38 -9.36 -22.83
N ASP A 194 -1.53 -8.15 -22.30
CA ASP A 194 -0.46 -7.44 -21.61
C ASP A 194 -0.17 -8.13 -20.26
N ASP A 195 -1.21 -8.59 -19.56
CA ASP A 195 -1.07 -9.38 -18.33
C ASP A 195 -0.38 -10.73 -18.60
N PHE A 196 -0.69 -11.42 -19.69
CA PHE A 196 0.02 -12.64 -20.06
C PHE A 196 1.48 -12.36 -20.45
N ALA A 197 1.73 -11.34 -21.27
CA ALA A 197 3.09 -10.96 -21.65
C ALA A 197 3.92 -10.53 -20.42
N GLN A 198 3.29 -9.84 -19.48
CA GLN A 198 3.90 -9.42 -18.22
C GLN A 198 4.20 -10.63 -17.32
N ILE A 199 3.28 -11.59 -17.18
CA ILE A 199 3.52 -12.84 -16.44
C ILE A 199 4.73 -13.59 -17.03
N GLU A 200 4.80 -13.73 -18.36
CA GLU A 200 5.93 -14.41 -19.02
C GLU A 200 7.25 -13.68 -18.80
N SER A 201 7.27 -12.37 -18.99
CA SER A 201 8.46 -11.54 -18.82
C SER A 201 8.95 -11.53 -17.36
N GLU A 202 8.04 -11.34 -16.41
CA GLU A 202 8.37 -11.32 -14.98
C GLU A 202 8.75 -12.71 -14.47
N ALA A 203 8.14 -13.79 -14.96
CA ALA A 203 8.54 -15.15 -14.62
C ALA A 203 9.98 -15.44 -15.04
N ALA A 204 10.37 -15.05 -16.26
CA ALA A 204 11.75 -15.21 -16.74
C ALA A 204 12.75 -14.44 -15.87
N ALA A 205 12.44 -13.18 -15.55
CA ALA A 205 13.31 -12.36 -14.72
C ALA A 205 13.35 -12.82 -13.25
N MET A 206 12.26 -13.39 -12.74
CA MET A 206 12.19 -13.96 -11.39
C MET A 206 13.06 -15.21 -11.25
N VAL A 207 13.24 -15.99 -12.31
CA VAL A 207 14.21 -17.11 -12.36
C VAL A 207 15.64 -16.59 -12.24
N GLU A 208 15.98 -15.48 -12.89
CA GLU A 208 17.29 -14.83 -12.77
C GLU A 208 17.52 -14.32 -11.35
N ASP A 209 16.56 -13.59 -10.78
CA ASP A 209 16.66 -13.10 -9.40
C ASP A 209 16.84 -14.26 -8.39
N MET A 210 16.15 -15.40 -8.60
CA MET A 210 16.31 -16.59 -7.75
C MET A 210 17.68 -17.27 -7.93
N ALA A 211 18.24 -17.26 -9.14
CA ALA A 211 19.60 -17.75 -9.38
C ALA A 211 20.65 -16.91 -8.64
N GLU A 212 20.45 -15.60 -8.58
CA GLU A 212 21.31 -14.69 -7.80
C GLU A 212 21.12 -14.87 -6.29
N VAL A 213 19.89 -15.04 -5.80
CA VAL A 213 19.63 -15.43 -4.39
C VAL A 213 20.41 -16.70 -4.05
N ARG A 214 20.33 -17.73 -4.88
CA ARG A 214 21.07 -18.99 -4.68
C ARG A 214 22.58 -18.75 -4.66
N SER A 215 23.11 -17.97 -5.60
CA SER A 215 24.55 -17.64 -5.65
C SER A 215 25.03 -16.93 -4.38
N SER A 216 24.23 -16.00 -3.84
CA SER A 216 24.56 -15.30 -2.59
C SER A 216 24.54 -16.25 -1.38
N ILE A 217 23.58 -17.18 -1.34
CA ILE A 217 23.51 -18.22 -0.29
C ILE A 217 24.72 -19.14 -0.36
N GLU A 218 25.10 -19.59 -1.57
CA GLU A 218 26.30 -20.40 -1.79
C GLU A 218 27.56 -19.67 -1.32
N ALA A 219 27.73 -18.40 -1.67
CA ALA A 219 28.86 -17.58 -1.23
C ALA A 219 28.92 -17.41 0.30
N ILE A 220 27.76 -17.26 0.97
CA ILE A 220 27.68 -17.27 2.44
C ILE A 220 28.11 -18.63 2.99
N GLY A 221 27.65 -19.73 2.39
CA GLY A 221 28.01 -21.10 2.76
C GLY A 221 29.51 -21.36 2.64
N GLU A 222 30.10 -21.05 1.48
CA GLU A 222 31.55 -21.18 1.23
C GLU A 222 32.37 -20.34 2.21
N THR A 223 31.93 -19.11 2.49
CA THR A 223 32.58 -18.25 3.48
C THR A 223 32.47 -18.85 4.88
N THR A 224 31.33 -19.43 5.23
CA THR A 224 31.13 -20.10 6.51
C THR A 224 32.08 -21.29 6.65
N GLU A 225 32.14 -22.14 5.62
CA GLU A 225 33.02 -23.31 5.59
C GLU A 225 34.50 -22.94 5.71
N ALA A 226 34.95 -21.91 4.97
CA ALA A 226 36.32 -21.41 5.01
C ALA A 226 36.75 -20.90 6.41
N PHE A 227 35.80 -20.41 7.21
CA PHE A 227 36.06 -19.89 8.55
C PHE A 227 35.87 -20.94 9.67
N THR A 228 35.26 -22.09 9.39
CA THR A 228 35.05 -23.18 10.37
C THR A 228 36.34 -23.60 11.09
N PRO A 229 37.48 -23.85 10.40
CA PRO A 229 38.72 -24.25 11.09
C PRO A 229 39.26 -23.18 12.06
N ASP A 230 39.12 -21.90 11.69
CA ASP A 230 39.54 -20.77 12.51
C ASP A 230 38.66 -20.66 13.77
N VAL A 231 37.35 -20.89 13.64
CA VAL A 231 36.40 -20.92 14.76
C VAL A 231 36.67 -22.10 15.70
N GLU A 232 36.89 -23.30 15.16
CA GLU A 232 37.21 -24.50 15.96
C GLU A 232 38.55 -24.36 16.70
N ARG A 233 39.54 -23.73 16.06
CA ARG A 233 40.85 -23.48 16.68
C ARG A 233 40.70 -22.56 17.89
N VAL A 234 40.00 -21.44 17.75
CA VAL A 234 39.82 -20.50 18.86
C VAL A 234 38.87 -21.01 19.96
N ALA A 235 38.02 -22.00 19.66
CA ALA A 235 37.19 -22.70 20.63
C ALA A 235 37.97 -23.73 21.47
N ARG A 236 38.91 -24.46 20.86
CA ARG A 236 39.74 -25.48 21.53
C ARG A 236 40.91 -24.90 22.31
N GLU A 237 41.53 -23.84 21.81
CA GLU A 237 42.68 -23.21 22.44
C GLU A 237 42.25 -22.21 23.53
N GLU A 238 43.01 -22.13 24.63
CA GLU A 238 42.86 -21.09 25.68
C GLU A 238 43.38 -19.73 25.18
N LEU A 239 42.77 -19.22 24.11
CA LEU A 239 43.12 -17.93 23.53
C LEU A 239 42.40 -16.77 24.26
N PRO A 240 43.02 -15.59 24.34
CA PRO A 240 42.36 -14.38 24.81
C PRO A 240 41.08 -14.05 24.02
N MET A 241 40.09 -13.46 24.69
CA MET A 241 38.83 -13.04 24.06
C MET A 241 39.01 -12.09 22.87
N SER A 242 40.09 -11.30 22.86
CA SER A 242 40.44 -10.43 21.72
C SER A 242 40.77 -11.22 20.45
N ALA A 243 41.44 -12.37 20.57
CA ALA A 243 41.74 -13.25 19.44
C ALA A 243 40.49 -13.96 18.91
N ARG A 244 39.60 -14.40 19.82
CA ARG A 244 38.28 -14.95 19.48
C ARG A 244 37.43 -13.92 18.73
N LEU A 245 37.40 -12.68 19.23
CA LEU A 245 36.68 -11.59 18.58
C LEU A 245 37.26 -11.28 17.19
N ALA A 246 38.59 -11.26 17.02
CA ALA A 246 39.22 -11.00 15.73
C ALA A 246 38.80 -11.98 14.63
N VAL A 247 38.63 -13.27 14.95
CA VAL A 247 38.10 -14.27 14.01
C VAL A 247 36.65 -13.95 13.64
N ILE A 248 35.80 -13.66 14.63
CA ILE A 248 34.40 -13.28 14.41
C ILE A 248 34.29 -12.02 13.54
N LEU A 249 35.16 -11.02 13.74
CA LEU A 249 35.18 -9.80 12.94
C LEU A 249 35.51 -10.06 11.47
N ARG A 250 36.51 -10.90 11.22
CA ARG A 250 36.90 -11.28 9.86
C ARG A 250 35.77 -12.03 9.16
N TYR A 251 35.14 -12.97 9.87
CA TYR A 251 33.99 -13.70 9.36
C TYR A 251 32.81 -12.76 9.05
N ALA A 252 32.42 -11.91 10.01
CA ALA A 252 31.35 -10.92 9.83
C ALA A 252 31.59 -10.00 8.62
N THR A 253 32.84 -9.56 8.44
CA THR A 253 33.24 -8.72 7.29
C THR A 253 33.13 -9.49 5.99
N ALA A 254 33.57 -10.76 5.95
CA ALA A 254 33.54 -11.59 4.76
C ALA A 254 32.11 -11.91 4.29
N ILE A 255 31.18 -12.20 5.22
CA ILE A 255 29.77 -12.47 4.87
C ILE A 255 28.97 -11.21 4.56
N SER A 256 29.48 -10.01 4.85
CA SER A 256 28.71 -8.77 4.67
C SER A 256 28.39 -8.47 3.21
N GLY A 257 29.33 -8.72 2.28
CA GLY A 257 29.09 -8.56 0.84
C GLY A 257 27.99 -9.49 0.33
N PRO A 258 28.14 -10.82 0.48
CA PRO A 258 27.11 -11.78 0.10
C PRO A 258 25.75 -11.55 0.77
N ALA A 259 25.73 -11.07 2.02
CA ALA A 259 24.48 -10.69 2.71
C ALA A 259 23.81 -9.43 2.10
N ASP A 260 24.60 -8.48 1.62
CA ASP A 260 24.11 -7.29 0.92
C ASP A 260 23.57 -7.67 -0.47
N ASP A 261 24.27 -8.56 -1.19
CA ASP A 261 23.84 -9.07 -2.50
C ASP A 261 22.54 -9.88 -2.38
N LEU A 262 22.42 -10.74 -1.37
CA LEU A 262 21.18 -11.46 -1.05
C LEU A 262 20.01 -10.51 -0.77
N ASP A 263 20.24 -9.44 0.00
CA ASP A 263 19.18 -8.47 0.32
C ASP A 263 18.72 -7.70 -0.92
N ALA A 264 19.64 -7.41 -1.85
CA ALA A 264 19.35 -6.75 -3.11
C ALA A 264 18.56 -7.65 -4.07
N SER A 265 18.99 -8.90 -4.29
CA SER A 265 18.28 -9.85 -5.15
C SER A 265 16.91 -10.24 -4.58
N ALA A 266 16.82 -10.45 -3.26
CA ALA A 266 15.54 -10.66 -2.58
C ALA A 266 14.57 -9.48 -2.80
N THR A 267 15.07 -8.24 -2.76
CA THR A 267 14.22 -7.05 -2.97
C THR A 267 13.66 -6.99 -4.38
N ARG A 268 14.48 -7.28 -5.41
CA ARG A 268 13.99 -7.36 -6.80
C ARG A 268 12.97 -8.47 -6.97
N PHE A 269 13.26 -9.67 -6.47
CA PHE A 269 12.32 -10.80 -6.48
C PHE A 269 10.95 -10.41 -5.88
N ILE A 270 10.94 -9.74 -4.73
CA ILE A 270 9.70 -9.31 -4.06
C ILE A 270 8.90 -8.31 -4.90
N GLU A 271 9.57 -7.36 -5.55
CA GLU A 271 8.92 -6.36 -6.41
C GLU A 271 8.26 -7.04 -7.61
N ARG A 272 8.96 -7.98 -8.26
CA ARG A 272 8.40 -8.78 -9.37
C ARG A 272 7.25 -9.66 -8.92
N MET A 273 7.39 -10.34 -7.78
CA MET A 273 6.33 -11.18 -7.22
C MET A 273 5.01 -10.40 -7.03
N ARG A 274 5.09 -9.13 -6.61
CA ARG A 274 3.90 -8.25 -6.47
C ARG A 274 3.29 -7.87 -7.83
N ALA A 275 4.11 -7.59 -8.83
CA ALA A 275 3.62 -7.31 -10.17
C ALA A 275 2.92 -8.55 -10.76
N THR A 276 3.55 -9.71 -10.65
CA THR A 276 2.99 -11.01 -11.07
C THR A 276 1.69 -11.35 -10.32
N ASP A 277 1.61 -11.08 -9.00
CA ASP A 277 0.38 -11.27 -8.23
C ASP A 277 -0.78 -10.44 -8.78
N SER A 278 -0.54 -9.18 -9.12
CA SER A 278 -1.55 -8.32 -9.72
C SER A 278 -2.06 -8.90 -11.04
N SER A 279 -1.15 -9.26 -11.96
CA SER A 279 -1.51 -9.80 -13.28
C SER A 279 -2.21 -11.16 -13.18
N ILE A 280 -1.73 -12.08 -12.34
CA ILE A 280 -2.40 -13.39 -12.16
C ILE A 280 -3.81 -13.22 -11.59
N ARG A 281 -4.01 -12.32 -10.61
CA ARG A 281 -5.34 -12.06 -10.07
C ARG A 281 -6.28 -11.47 -11.13
N ASN A 282 -5.80 -10.60 -12.00
CA ASN A 282 -6.59 -10.06 -13.11
C ASN A 282 -7.01 -11.18 -14.08
N VAL A 283 -6.07 -12.04 -14.48
CA VAL A 283 -6.35 -13.20 -15.36
C VAL A 283 -7.36 -14.14 -14.71
N LEU A 284 -7.19 -14.50 -13.44
CA LEU A 284 -8.12 -15.37 -12.71
C LEU A 284 -9.52 -14.74 -12.57
N ALA A 285 -9.61 -13.44 -12.33
CA ALA A 285 -10.89 -12.72 -12.28
C ALA A 285 -11.58 -12.72 -13.65
N TYR A 286 -10.81 -12.54 -14.72
CA TYR A 286 -11.30 -12.61 -16.09
C TYR A 286 -11.86 -13.99 -16.42
N VAL A 287 -11.08 -15.06 -16.16
CA VAL A 287 -11.52 -16.46 -16.34
C VAL A 287 -12.81 -16.76 -15.57
N LYS A 288 -12.90 -16.29 -14.33
CA LYS A 288 -14.09 -16.46 -13.48
C LYS A 288 -15.33 -15.77 -14.05
N SER A 289 -15.15 -14.64 -14.75
CA SER A 289 -16.26 -13.87 -15.33
C SER A 289 -16.81 -14.46 -16.63
N MET A 290 -16.07 -15.35 -17.30
CA MET A 290 -16.47 -15.93 -18.58
C MET A 290 -17.36 -17.18 -18.41
N PRO A 291 -18.39 -17.34 -19.27
CA PRO A 291 -19.09 -18.61 -19.46
C PRO A 291 -18.10 -19.73 -19.80
N HIS A 292 -18.35 -20.94 -19.29
CA HIS A 292 -17.43 -22.08 -19.44
C HIS A 292 -17.09 -22.40 -20.90
N ASP A 293 -18.09 -22.34 -21.78
CA ASP A 293 -17.98 -22.59 -23.22
C ASP A 293 -17.27 -21.47 -24.00
N ALA A 294 -17.07 -20.31 -23.37
CA ALA A 294 -16.39 -19.15 -23.94
C ALA A 294 -14.97 -18.95 -23.40
N ARG A 295 -14.49 -19.84 -22.52
CA ARG A 295 -13.11 -19.77 -21.98
C ARG A 295 -12.08 -20.18 -23.04
N PRO A 296 -10.86 -19.61 -23.01
CA PRO A 296 -9.76 -20.05 -23.87
C PRO A 296 -9.46 -21.55 -23.71
N GLU A 297 -9.09 -22.22 -24.79
CA GLU A 297 -8.81 -23.67 -24.81
C GLU A 297 -7.73 -24.08 -23.79
N ASP A 298 -6.73 -23.23 -23.53
CA ASP A 298 -5.61 -23.52 -22.62
C ASP A 298 -5.86 -23.08 -21.16
N THR A 299 -7.11 -22.75 -20.80
CA THR A 299 -7.43 -22.32 -19.42
C THR A 299 -7.07 -23.39 -18.40
N GLU A 300 -7.33 -24.67 -18.68
CA GLU A 300 -7.01 -25.76 -17.76
C GLU A 300 -5.50 -25.93 -17.55
N GLY A 301 -4.70 -25.79 -18.60
CA GLY A 301 -3.23 -25.85 -18.53
C GLY A 301 -2.67 -24.74 -17.65
N PHE A 302 -3.18 -23.51 -17.83
CA PHE A 302 -2.82 -22.37 -16.99
C PHE A 302 -3.17 -22.60 -15.51
N LEU A 303 -4.39 -23.09 -15.22
CA LEU A 303 -4.82 -23.33 -13.83
C LEU A 303 -4.00 -24.43 -13.16
N ASN A 304 -3.67 -25.52 -13.87
CA ASN A 304 -2.80 -26.58 -13.34
C ASN A 304 -1.39 -26.05 -13.05
N THR A 305 -0.85 -25.18 -13.92
CA THR A 305 0.45 -24.55 -13.69
C THR A 305 0.50 -23.77 -12.37
N LEU A 306 -0.57 -23.05 -12.01
CA LEU A 306 -0.66 -22.33 -10.73
C LEU A 306 -0.72 -23.27 -9.52
N ILE A 307 -1.29 -24.47 -9.69
CA ILE A 307 -1.37 -25.48 -8.63
C ILE A 307 0.01 -26.13 -8.42
N ASP A 308 0.68 -26.52 -9.50
CA ASP A 308 2.02 -27.12 -9.43
C ASP A 308 3.07 -26.13 -8.87
N LEU A 309 2.86 -24.84 -9.11
CA LEU A 309 3.69 -23.77 -8.57
C LEU A 309 3.61 -23.70 -7.03
N GLU A 310 2.46 -24.03 -6.42
CA GLU A 310 2.30 -24.06 -4.96
C GLU A 310 3.23 -25.10 -4.33
N GLU A 311 3.22 -26.34 -4.84
CA GLU A 311 4.08 -27.42 -4.33
C GLU A 311 5.56 -27.07 -4.49
N SER A 312 5.95 -26.56 -5.66
CA SER A 312 7.34 -26.15 -5.93
C SER A 312 7.79 -25.00 -5.01
N ALA A 313 6.90 -24.07 -4.69
CA ALA A 313 7.20 -22.95 -3.81
C ALA A 313 7.36 -23.40 -2.35
N GLU A 314 6.54 -24.34 -1.87
CA GLU A 314 6.63 -24.87 -0.51
C GLU A 314 7.99 -25.56 -0.26
N GLU A 315 8.45 -26.38 -1.20
CA GLU A 315 9.77 -27.03 -1.11
C GLU A 315 10.91 -26.00 -1.05
N GLY A 316 10.86 -24.97 -1.89
CA GLY A 316 11.86 -23.90 -1.91
C GLY A 316 11.89 -23.06 -0.63
N ILE A 317 10.71 -22.74 -0.07
CA ILE A 317 10.56 -21.95 1.15
C ILE A 317 11.16 -22.67 2.37
N ALA A 318 11.01 -23.99 2.46
CA ALA A 318 11.53 -24.77 3.59
C ALA A 318 13.05 -24.58 3.75
N GLY A 319 13.81 -24.70 2.65
CA GLY A 319 15.27 -24.51 2.67
C GLY A 319 15.69 -23.08 3.05
N LEU A 320 14.95 -22.07 2.59
CA LEU A 320 15.22 -20.68 2.98
C LEU A 320 14.97 -20.44 4.48
N LEU A 321 13.89 -20.99 5.03
CA LEU A 321 13.57 -20.87 6.46
C LEU A 321 14.63 -21.52 7.35
N GLU A 322 15.20 -22.66 6.94
CA GLU A 322 16.31 -23.29 7.64
C GLU A 322 17.54 -22.36 7.68
N LEU A 323 17.89 -21.72 6.56
CA LEU A 323 18.97 -20.74 6.49
C LEU A 323 18.72 -19.54 7.43
N ALA A 324 17.51 -18.99 7.41
CA ALA A 324 17.16 -17.86 8.27
C ALA A 324 17.25 -18.21 9.76
N SER A 325 16.80 -19.41 10.13
CA SER A 325 16.90 -19.95 11.49
C SER A 325 18.35 -20.14 11.93
N ALA A 326 19.19 -20.70 11.04
CA ALA A 326 20.62 -20.84 11.29
C ALA A 326 21.29 -19.48 11.51
N ALA A 327 20.97 -18.48 10.66
CA ALA A 327 21.48 -17.13 10.82
C ALA A 327 21.02 -16.46 12.14
N ASP A 328 19.76 -16.63 12.53
CA ASP A 328 19.22 -16.11 13.79
C ASP A 328 19.92 -16.66 15.02
N SER A 329 20.25 -17.96 15.02
CA SER A 329 20.95 -18.62 16.13
C SER A 329 22.33 -18.02 16.41
N LEU A 330 22.99 -17.48 15.38
CA LEU A 330 24.35 -16.93 15.46
C LEU A 330 24.37 -15.42 15.80
N LYS A 331 23.23 -14.71 15.74
CA LYS A 331 23.15 -13.26 16.05
C LYS A 331 23.55 -12.92 17.47
N GLY A 332 23.29 -13.82 18.42
CA GLY A 332 23.58 -13.61 19.85
C GLY A 332 25.07 -13.66 20.21
N LEU A 333 25.92 -14.16 19.32
CA LEU A 333 27.34 -14.38 19.61
C LEU A 333 28.18 -13.09 19.60
N SER A 334 27.80 -12.09 18.80
CA SER A 334 28.50 -10.81 18.73
C SER A 334 27.66 -9.71 18.06
N ARG A 335 27.80 -8.48 18.55
CA ARG A 335 27.21 -7.28 17.92
C ARG A 335 27.69 -7.05 16.49
N GLN A 336 28.82 -7.63 16.10
CA GLN A 336 29.40 -7.47 14.77
C GLN A 336 28.76 -8.42 13.75
N LEU A 337 28.24 -9.57 14.21
CA LEU A 337 27.52 -10.53 13.38
C LEU A 337 26.04 -10.18 13.23
N SER A 338 25.48 -9.41 14.16
CA SER A 338 24.04 -9.11 14.17
C SER A 338 23.57 -8.43 12.88
N LYS A 339 24.36 -7.51 12.31
CA LYS A 339 23.99 -6.78 11.10
C LYS A 339 23.90 -7.68 9.85
N PRO A 340 24.96 -8.38 9.42
CA PRO A 340 24.89 -9.23 8.22
C PRO A 340 23.90 -10.39 8.39
N LEU A 341 23.88 -11.05 9.56
CA LEU A 341 22.92 -12.12 9.82
C LEU A 341 21.47 -11.61 9.86
N SER A 342 21.24 -10.38 10.34
CA SER A 342 19.89 -9.80 10.33
C SER A 342 19.43 -9.46 8.93
N LYS A 343 20.34 -9.07 8.03
CA LYS A 343 20.00 -8.91 6.61
C LYS A 343 19.59 -10.23 5.99
N ILE A 344 20.35 -11.31 6.23
CA ILE A 344 20.03 -12.65 5.72
C ILE A 344 18.63 -13.10 6.19
N SER A 345 18.37 -13.14 7.51
CA SER A 345 17.05 -13.58 8.00
C SER A 345 15.91 -12.66 7.53
N SER A 346 16.16 -11.34 7.44
CA SER A 346 15.15 -10.39 6.97
C SER A 346 14.87 -10.53 5.48
N ALA A 347 15.88 -10.75 4.64
CA ALA A 347 15.72 -10.95 3.21
C ALA A 347 14.87 -12.21 2.95
N VAL A 348 15.25 -13.32 3.58
CA VAL A 348 14.47 -14.56 3.53
C VAL A 348 13.03 -14.36 4.02
N GLY A 349 12.84 -13.77 5.20
CA GLY A 349 11.49 -13.58 5.75
C GLY A 349 10.59 -12.73 4.86
N ARG A 350 11.15 -11.70 4.21
CA ARG A 350 10.42 -10.89 3.22
C ARG A 350 10.07 -11.70 1.97
N MET A 351 10.96 -12.55 1.48
CA MET A 351 10.69 -13.43 0.33
C MET A 351 9.56 -14.43 0.63
N VAL A 352 9.63 -15.11 1.78
CA VAL A 352 8.58 -16.07 2.22
C VAL A 352 7.22 -15.38 2.32
N THR A 353 7.20 -14.15 2.83
CA THR A 353 5.96 -13.35 2.90
C THR A 353 5.43 -13.02 1.51
N ALA A 354 6.31 -12.70 0.56
CA ALA A 354 5.92 -12.35 -0.81
C ALA A 354 5.38 -13.56 -1.59
N THR A 355 5.88 -14.77 -1.34
CA THR A 355 5.42 -16.00 -2.01
C THR A 355 4.09 -16.52 -1.46
N ALA A 356 3.57 -15.96 -0.37
CA ALA A 356 2.32 -16.42 0.26
C ALA A 356 1.09 -16.30 -0.67
N CYS A 357 1.11 -15.40 -1.65
CA CYS A 357 0.01 -15.27 -2.61
C CYS A 357 -0.13 -16.48 -3.55
N ILE A 358 0.92 -17.29 -3.74
CA ILE A 358 0.87 -18.49 -4.60
C ILE A 358 -0.21 -19.47 -4.13
N SER A 359 -0.33 -19.67 -2.82
CA SER A 359 -1.35 -20.56 -2.25
C SER A 359 -2.78 -20.05 -2.50
N GLU A 360 -2.97 -18.73 -2.50
CA GLU A 360 -4.26 -18.14 -2.87
C GLU A 360 -4.57 -18.36 -4.36
N TRP A 361 -3.57 -18.23 -5.24
CA TRP A 361 -3.75 -18.52 -6.67
C TRP A 361 -4.15 -19.97 -6.90
N ALA A 362 -3.44 -20.92 -6.28
CA ALA A 362 -3.73 -22.35 -6.37
C ALA A 362 -5.13 -22.69 -5.83
N THR A 363 -5.54 -22.06 -4.73
CA THR A 363 -6.89 -22.22 -4.17
C THR A 363 -7.98 -21.76 -5.16
N ILE A 364 -7.79 -20.59 -5.78
CA ILE A 364 -8.72 -20.08 -6.80
C ILE A 364 -8.72 -21.00 -8.04
N ALA A 365 -7.54 -21.46 -8.47
CA ALA A 365 -7.39 -22.34 -9.62
C ALA A 365 -8.11 -23.68 -9.42
N ARG A 366 -7.93 -24.35 -8.27
CA ARG A 366 -8.65 -25.58 -7.91
C ARG A 366 -10.17 -25.39 -7.94
N SER A 367 -10.66 -24.25 -7.45
CA SER A 367 -12.10 -23.93 -7.50
C SER A 367 -12.60 -23.81 -8.94
N LEU A 368 -11.85 -23.12 -9.80
CA LEU A 368 -12.24 -22.92 -11.19
C LEU A 368 -12.20 -24.21 -12.03
N LEU A 369 -11.26 -25.11 -11.72
CA LEU A 369 -11.19 -26.45 -12.31
C LEU A 369 -12.36 -27.33 -11.86
N ALA A 370 -12.68 -27.34 -10.57
CA ALA A 370 -13.82 -28.10 -10.05
C ALA A 370 -15.16 -27.64 -10.64
N ASP A 371 -15.31 -26.35 -10.97
CA ASP A 371 -16.50 -25.83 -11.66
C ASP A 371 -16.58 -26.32 -13.12
N LEU A 372 -15.44 -26.51 -13.81
CA LEU A 372 -15.37 -27.07 -15.17
C LEU A 372 -15.83 -28.54 -15.18
N GLU A 373 -15.33 -29.36 -14.25
CA GLU A 373 -15.70 -30.79 -14.15
C GLU A 373 -17.20 -31.02 -13.86
N ARG A 374 -17.87 -30.05 -13.22
CA ARG A 374 -19.31 -30.13 -12.88
C ARG A 374 -20.24 -29.70 -14.00
N THR A 375 -19.73 -29.05 -15.04
CA THR A 375 -20.53 -28.56 -16.18
C THR A 375 -20.42 -29.42 -17.43
N ASP A 376 -19.58 -30.45 -17.44
CA ASP A 376 -19.48 -31.41 -18.54
C ASP A 376 -20.69 -32.39 -18.54
N PRO A 377 -21.59 -32.36 -19.54
CA PRO A 377 -22.80 -33.20 -19.56
C PRO A 377 -22.53 -34.67 -19.92
N ASN A 378 -21.28 -35.12 -19.97
CA ASN A 378 -20.88 -36.49 -20.33
C ASN A 378 -20.35 -37.34 -19.16
N ILE A 379 -20.63 -36.97 -17.90
CA ILE A 379 -20.49 -37.85 -16.72
C ILE A 379 -21.86 -38.25 -16.19
#